data_AF-A0A7J6QTG1-F1
#
_entry.id   AF-A0A7J6QTG1-F1
#
_cell.length_a   1.000
_cell.length_b   1.000
_cell.length_c   1.000
_cell.angle_alpha   90.00
_cell.angle_beta   90.00
_cell.angle_gamma   90.00
#
_symmetry.space_group_name_H-M   'P 1'
#
loop_
_entity.id
_entity.type
_entity.pdbx_description
1 polymer ?
#
loop_
_entity_poly.entity_id
_entity_poly.type
_entity_poly.pdbx_seq_one_letter_code
_entity_poly.pdbx_strand_id
1 'polypeptide(L)'
;TWEDPSVQDAETKLYGDRDPLDLVELSETPLPTGTLTEVKILGCFCLLDQGEVDWKVLAINTDDAWSKRLGSLDDVEKYMPGRVEEVMHWFKTYKMLEGKPENEIGYGGQALPLEKAFEVITTAHGQWEELVKGVSKESTEYWIPPK
;
A
#
# COMPACT_ATOMS: atom_id res chain seq x y z
N THR A 1 -6.42 -4.55 7.89
CA THR A 1 -6.36 -3.11 7.57
C THR A 1 -7.58 -2.77 6.75
N TRP A 2 -7.88 -1.49 6.60
CA TRP A 2 -9.04 -0.98 5.87
C TRP A 2 -8.74 0.45 5.43
N GLU A 3 -8.92 0.76 4.16
CA GLU A 3 -8.85 2.13 3.63
C GLU A 3 -10.28 2.72 3.65
N ASP A 4 -10.61 3.47 4.71
CA ASP A 4 -11.99 3.91 4.94
C ASP A 4 -12.47 4.94 3.89
N PRO A 5 -13.54 4.65 3.10
CA PRO A 5 -14.05 5.58 2.08
C PRO A 5 -14.77 6.80 2.66
N SER A 6 -15.01 6.85 3.96
CA SER A 6 -15.65 7.97 4.64
C SER A 6 -14.62 8.97 5.22
N VAL A 7 -13.34 8.59 5.23
CA VAL A 7 -12.24 9.43 5.72
C VAL A 7 -11.50 10.03 4.53
N GLN A 8 -11.41 11.36 4.49
CA GLN A 8 -10.70 12.08 3.43
C GLN A 8 -9.21 12.17 3.77
N ASP A 9 -8.34 11.81 2.82
CA ASP A 9 -6.90 12.03 2.94
C ASP A 9 -6.58 13.53 2.95
N ALA A 10 -5.67 13.92 3.84
CA ALA A 10 -5.39 15.31 4.12
C ALA A 10 -4.66 16.02 2.97
N GLU A 11 -3.88 15.31 2.16
CA GLU A 11 -3.09 15.89 1.06
C GLU A 11 -3.87 15.82 -0.25
N THR A 12 -4.32 14.62 -0.63
CA THR A 12 -4.95 14.36 -1.94
C THR A 12 -6.39 14.86 -2.00
N LYS A 13 -7.05 15.01 -0.84
CA LYS A 13 -8.48 15.33 -0.72
C LYS A 13 -9.40 14.24 -1.31
N LEU A 14 -8.88 13.04 -1.51
CA LEU A 14 -9.63 11.88 -1.98
C LEU A 14 -9.94 10.93 -0.80
N TYR A 15 -10.69 9.86 -1.07
CA TYR A 15 -11.16 8.90 -0.06
C TYR A 15 -10.56 7.52 -0.34
N GLY A 16 -10.51 6.66 0.69
CA GLY A 16 -9.99 5.29 0.55
C GLY A 16 -10.82 4.43 -0.41
N ASP A 17 -10.17 3.41 -0.99
CA ASP A 17 -10.69 2.52 -2.02
C ASP A 17 -11.60 1.38 -1.50
N ARG A 18 -11.83 1.32 -0.17
CA ARG A 18 -12.65 0.30 0.49
C ARG A 18 -12.04 -1.10 0.45
N ASP A 19 -10.72 -1.20 0.42
CA ASP A 19 -10.03 -2.48 0.56
C ASP A 19 -9.03 -2.46 1.74
N PRO A 20 -8.54 -3.63 2.17
CA PRO A 20 -7.36 -3.67 3.01
C PRO A 20 -6.16 -3.04 2.28
N LEU A 21 -5.33 -2.29 3.01
CA LEU A 21 -4.07 -1.76 2.48
C LEU A 21 -3.31 -2.76 1.61
N ASP A 22 -2.89 -2.29 0.45
CA ASP A 22 -2.08 -3.04 -0.49
C ASP A 22 -0.59 -3.00 -0.14
N LEU A 23 0.10 -4.09 -0.50
CA LEU A 23 1.53 -4.25 -0.28
C LEU A 23 2.21 -4.86 -1.50
N VAL A 24 3.32 -4.23 -1.89
CA VAL A 24 4.25 -4.74 -2.90
C VAL A 24 5.46 -5.31 -2.20
N GLU A 25 5.64 -6.62 -2.34
CA GLU A 25 6.78 -7.35 -1.82
C GLU A 25 7.91 -7.32 -2.87
N LEU A 26 9.11 -6.88 -2.48
CA LEU A 26 10.21 -6.56 -3.39
C LEU A 26 11.22 -7.70 -3.60
N SER A 27 10.98 -8.88 -3.06
CA SER A 27 11.89 -10.02 -3.25
C SER A 27 11.94 -10.45 -4.71
N GLU A 28 13.06 -11.02 -5.13
CA GLU A 28 13.20 -11.54 -6.49
C GLU A 28 12.42 -12.84 -6.68
N THR A 29 12.20 -13.59 -5.59
CA THR A 29 11.50 -14.87 -5.64
C THR A 29 10.00 -14.65 -5.45
N PRO A 30 9.16 -15.05 -6.41
CA PRO A 30 7.72 -14.90 -6.28
C PRO A 30 7.16 -15.79 -5.17
N LEU A 31 6.19 -15.26 -4.44
CA LEU A 31 5.45 -16.00 -3.41
C LEU A 31 4.19 -16.64 -3.99
N PRO A 32 3.85 -17.89 -3.62
CA PRO A 32 2.57 -18.50 -3.99
C PRO A 32 1.36 -17.73 -3.43
N THR A 33 0.25 -17.72 -4.16
CA THR A 33 -1.01 -17.13 -3.67
C THR A 33 -1.48 -17.81 -2.38
N GLY A 34 -1.90 -17.00 -1.40
CA GLY A 34 -2.32 -17.48 -0.08
C GLY A 34 -1.17 -17.69 0.92
N THR A 35 0.07 -17.35 0.54
CA THR A 35 1.22 -17.38 1.46
C THR A 35 1.07 -16.34 2.55
N LEU A 36 1.30 -16.76 3.80
CA LEU A 36 1.49 -15.87 4.94
C LEU A 36 2.99 -15.83 5.27
N THR A 37 3.59 -14.64 5.22
CA THR A 37 5.02 -14.45 5.48
C THR A 37 5.27 -13.19 6.29
N GLU A 38 6.35 -13.19 7.07
CA GLU A 38 6.82 -12.00 7.77
C GLU A 38 7.60 -11.12 6.81
N VAL A 39 7.29 -9.82 6.81
CA VAL A 39 7.92 -8.83 5.95
C VAL A 39 8.47 -7.67 6.79
N LYS A 40 9.50 -7.01 6.26
CA LYS A 40 10.01 -5.74 6.77
C LYS A 40 9.54 -4.61 5.86
N ILE A 41 8.90 -3.61 6.45
CA ILE A 41 8.44 -2.40 5.75
C ILE A 41 9.65 -1.52 5.41
N LEU A 42 9.63 -0.92 4.22
CA LEU A 42 10.70 -0.08 3.68
C LEU A 42 10.23 1.35 3.38
N GLY A 43 8.97 1.50 2.99
CA GLY A 43 8.33 2.77 2.64
C GLY A 43 6.94 2.53 2.04
N CYS A 44 6.37 3.53 1.39
CA CYS A 44 5.10 3.40 0.66
C CYS A 44 5.00 4.44 -0.47
N PHE A 45 3.99 4.35 -1.32
CA PHE A 45 3.58 5.45 -2.18
C PHE A 45 2.05 5.50 -2.28
N CYS A 46 1.52 6.69 -2.60
CA CYS A 46 0.09 6.92 -2.72
C CYS A 46 -0.31 6.87 -4.20
N LEU A 47 -0.99 5.81 -4.63
CA LEU A 47 -1.60 5.75 -5.95
C LEU A 47 -2.94 6.49 -5.90
N LEU A 48 -3.20 7.34 -6.89
CA LEU A 48 -4.51 7.93 -7.11
C LEU A 48 -5.17 7.10 -8.21
N ASP A 49 -5.91 6.08 -7.82
CA ASP A 49 -6.54 5.15 -8.77
C ASP A 49 -7.97 5.61 -9.04
N GLN A 50 -8.20 6.22 -10.20
CA GLN A 50 -9.54 6.66 -10.64
C GLN A 50 -10.31 7.54 -9.63
N GLY A 51 -9.59 8.34 -8.82
CA GLY A 51 -10.20 9.24 -7.84
C GLY A 51 -10.28 8.69 -6.42
N GLU A 52 -9.69 7.52 -6.17
CA GLU A 52 -9.56 6.92 -4.84
C GLU A 52 -8.10 6.96 -4.39
N VAL A 53 -7.90 7.06 -3.07
CA VAL A 53 -6.61 6.86 -2.43
C VAL A 53 -6.39 5.37 -2.30
N ASP A 54 -5.31 4.90 -2.91
CA ASP A 54 -4.91 3.51 -2.93
C ASP A 54 -3.43 3.41 -2.53
N TRP A 55 -3.19 3.16 -1.25
CA TRP A 55 -1.83 3.13 -0.70
C TRP A 55 -1.12 1.82 -1.01
N LYS A 56 0.08 1.91 -1.57
CA LYS A 56 0.96 0.77 -1.82
C LYS A 56 2.13 0.78 -0.84
N VAL A 57 2.10 -0.12 0.15
CA VAL A 57 3.21 -0.34 1.07
C VAL A 57 4.33 -1.10 0.35
N LEU A 58 5.58 -0.67 0.52
CA LEU A 58 6.76 -1.35 -0.01
C LEU A 58 7.42 -2.15 1.11
N ALA A 59 7.62 -3.45 0.89
CA ALA A 59 8.21 -4.33 1.89
C ALA A 59 9.11 -5.40 1.27
N ILE A 60 9.91 -6.05 2.11
CA ILE A 60 10.74 -7.20 1.74
C ILE A 60 10.46 -8.36 2.68
N ASN A 61 10.33 -9.58 2.14
CA ASN A 61 10.27 -10.80 2.92
C ASN A 61 11.49 -10.89 3.86
N THR A 62 11.26 -11.19 5.14
CA THR A 62 12.33 -11.33 6.14
C THR A 62 13.29 -12.48 5.83
N ASP A 63 12.82 -13.52 5.14
CA ASP A 63 13.63 -14.66 4.71
C ASP A 63 14.45 -14.39 3.43
N ASP A 64 14.19 -13.29 2.72
CA ASP A 64 14.94 -12.93 1.52
C ASP A 64 16.40 -12.54 1.87
N ALA A 65 17.34 -12.88 0.99
CA ALA A 65 18.76 -12.58 1.23
C ALA A 65 19.04 -11.08 1.36
N TRP A 66 18.27 -10.24 0.67
CA TRP A 66 18.37 -8.79 0.72
C TRP A 66 17.75 -8.19 1.97
N SER A 67 16.89 -8.92 2.69
CA SER A 67 16.26 -8.44 3.91
C SER A 67 17.28 -7.93 4.93
N LYS A 68 18.48 -8.51 4.98
CA LYS A 68 19.56 -8.09 5.90
C LYS A 68 20.20 -6.75 5.54
N ARG A 69 20.02 -6.27 4.31
CA ARG A 69 20.62 -5.04 3.77
C ARG A 69 19.60 -3.91 3.56
N LEU A 70 18.33 -4.24 3.39
CA LEU A 70 17.29 -3.27 3.07
C LEU A 70 16.59 -2.80 4.33
N GLY A 71 16.92 -1.62 4.87
CA GLY A 71 16.21 -1.02 6.01
C GLY A 71 15.32 0.17 5.65
N SER A 72 15.50 0.75 4.47
CA SER A 72 14.81 1.94 3.99
C SER A 72 14.75 1.96 2.46
N LEU A 73 14.01 2.92 1.89
CA LEU A 73 14.03 3.17 0.45
C LEU A 73 15.42 3.54 -0.09
N ASP A 74 16.24 4.25 0.70
CA ASP A 74 17.62 4.57 0.30
C ASP A 74 18.48 3.31 0.14
N ASP A 75 18.28 2.31 1.01
CA ASP A 75 18.94 1.02 0.86
C ASP A 75 18.43 0.28 -0.39
N VAL A 76 17.13 0.38 -0.69
CA VAL A 76 16.57 -0.20 -1.93
C VAL A 76 17.23 0.42 -3.14
N GLU A 77 17.31 1.75 -3.24
CA GLU A 77 17.94 2.40 -4.39
C GLU A 77 19.44 2.07 -4.49
N LYS A 78 20.13 1.93 -3.34
CA LYS A 78 21.54 1.58 -3.30
C LYS A 78 21.84 0.14 -3.77
N TYR A 79 21.01 -0.82 -3.38
CA TYR A 79 21.26 -2.25 -3.65
C TYR A 79 20.44 -2.80 -4.82
N MET A 80 19.35 -2.13 -5.19
CA MET A 80 18.39 -2.46 -6.24
C MET A 80 17.98 -1.18 -7.00
N PRO A 81 18.93 -0.49 -7.67
CA PRO A 81 18.69 0.81 -8.27
C PRO A 81 17.54 0.77 -9.28
N GLY A 82 16.62 1.73 -9.19
CA GLY A 82 15.44 1.85 -10.05
C GLY A 82 14.28 0.92 -9.70
N ARG A 83 14.42 0.00 -8.73
CA ARG A 83 13.35 -0.97 -8.40
C ARG A 83 12.05 -0.30 -7.98
N VAL A 84 12.13 0.75 -7.15
CA VAL A 84 10.94 1.48 -6.69
C VAL A 84 10.29 2.26 -7.84
N GLU A 85 11.11 2.87 -8.70
CA GLU A 85 10.62 3.59 -9.88
C GLU A 85 9.90 2.67 -10.87
N GLU A 86 10.43 1.46 -11.10
CA GLU A 86 9.79 0.44 -11.93
C GLU A 86 8.41 0.03 -11.38
N VAL A 87 8.31 -0.21 -10.08
CA VAL A 87 7.05 -0.54 -9.41
C VAL A 87 6.05 0.61 -9.57
N MET A 88 6.45 1.84 -9.24
CA MET A 88 5.58 3.00 -9.38
C MET A 88 5.13 3.21 -10.83
N HIS A 89 6.04 3.07 -11.79
CA HIS A 89 5.72 3.19 -13.22
C HIS A 89 4.70 2.13 -13.68
N TRP A 90 4.83 0.90 -13.18
CA TRP A 90 3.84 -0.15 -13.45
C TRP A 90 2.45 0.26 -12.97
N PHE A 91 2.32 0.73 -11.73
CA PHE A 91 1.03 1.16 -11.18
C PHE A 91 0.43 2.40 -11.87
N LYS A 92 1.27 3.28 -12.42
CA LYS A 92 0.80 4.40 -13.26
C LYS A 92 0.17 3.91 -14.56
N THR A 93 0.73 2.88 -15.17
CA THR A 93 0.44 2.55 -16.57
C THR A 93 -0.37 1.26 -16.79
N TYR A 94 -0.48 0.37 -15.79
CA TYR A 94 -1.07 -0.97 -15.99
C TYR A 94 -2.49 -0.96 -16.55
N LYS A 95 -3.30 0.03 -16.15
CA LYS A 95 -4.70 0.20 -16.59
C LYS A 95 -4.84 0.84 -17.98
N MET A 96 -3.77 1.38 -18.56
CA MET A 96 -3.82 2.00 -19.89
C MET A 96 -4.14 1.00 -21.00
N LEU A 97 -3.71 -0.26 -20.85
CA LEU A 97 -4.02 -1.34 -21.81
C LEU A 97 -5.51 -1.69 -21.83
N GLU A 98 -6.25 -1.34 -20.78
CA GLU A 98 -7.71 -1.49 -20.67
C GLU A 98 -8.47 -0.26 -21.18
N GLY A 99 -7.76 0.75 -21.71
CA GLY A 99 -8.35 2.00 -22.21
C GLY A 99 -8.66 3.03 -21.11
N LYS A 100 -8.21 2.81 -19.88
CA LYS A 100 -8.31 3.78 -18.79
C LYS A 100 -7.18 4.82 -18.87
N PRO A 101 -7.35 6.02 -18.30
CA PRO A 101 -6.27 7.00 -18.20
C PRO A 101 -5.10 6.46 -17.35
N GLU A 102 -3.92 7.07 -17.53
CA GLU A 102 -2.78 6.84 -16.63
C GLU A 102 -3.16 7.25 -15.20
N ASN A 103 -2.80 6.44 -14.21
CA ASN A 103 -2.97 6.78 -12.80
C ASN A 103 -1.93 7.83 -12.37
N GLU A 104 -2.29 8.63 -11.38
CA GLU A 104 -1.39 9.61 -10.77
C GLU A 104 -0.78 9.06 -9.48
N ILE A 105 0.39 9.59 -9.10
CA ILE A 105 0.99 9.32 -7.79
C ILE A 105 0.84 10.59 -6.96
N GLY A 106 0.18 10.47 -5.80
CA GLY A 106 0.00 11.56 -4.86
C GLY A 106 1.30 12.02 -4.20
N TYR A 107 1.20 12.97 -3.26
CA TYR A 107 2.35 13.41 -2.44
C TYR A 107 3.58 13.83 -3.27
N GLY A 108 3.35 14.58 -4.35
CA GLY A 108 4.41 15.08 -5.23
C GLY A 108 5.02 14.01 -6.15
N GLY A 109 4.38 12.85 -6.31
CA GLY A 109 4.83 11.80 -7.21
C GLY A 109 5.98 10.96 -6.67
N GLN A 110 6.14 10.90 -5.34
CA GLN A 110 7.29 10.30 -4.69
C GLN A 110 6.92 9.06 -3.87
N ALA A 111 7.89 8.15 -3.75
CA ALA A 111 7.86 7.18 -2.66
C ALA A 111 8.19 7.88 -1.34
N LEU A 112 7.48 7.51 -0.29
CA LEU A 112 7.52 8.11 1.04
C LEU A 112 8.24 7.16 2.01
N PRO A 113 8.96 7.71 3.00
CA PRO A 113 9.85 6.92 3.85
C PRO A 113 9.07 6.03 4.83
N LEU A 114 9.83 5.18 5.51
CA LEU A 114 9.35 4.20 6.48
C LEU A 114 8.36 4.78 7.50
N GLU A 115 8.63 5.98 8.02
CA GLU A 115 7.80 6.63 9.02
C GLU A 115 6.39 6.88 8.50
N LYS A 116 6.26 7.33 7.24
CA LYS A 116 4.96 7.55 6.61
C LYS A 116 4.24 6.23 6.35
N ALA A 117 4.96 5.19 5.94
CA ALA A 117 4.39 3.86 5.77
C ALA A 117 3.79 3.33 7.08
N PHE A 118 4.48 3.51 8.22
CA PHE A 118 3.95 3.14 9.53
C PHE A 118 2.72 3.95 9.93
N GLU A 119 2.69 5.26 9.64
CA GLU A 119 1.50 6.09 9.86
C GLU A 119 0.29 5.57 9.08
N VAL A 120 0.47 5.26 7.79
CA VAL A 120 -0.57 4.71 6.90
C VAL A 120 -1.07 3.37 7.43
N ILE A 121 -0.15 2.44 7.75
CA ILE A 121 -0.51 1.12 8.30
C ILE A 121 -1.27 1.23 9.61
N THR A 122 -0.82 2.10 10.52
CA THR A 122 -1.46 2.30 11.82
C THR A 122 -2.86 2.89 11.67
N THR A 123 -3.01 3.86 10.76
CA THR A 123 -4.31 4.49 10.45
C THR A 123 -5.29 3.47 9.90
N ALA A 124 -4.90 2.73 8.86
CA ALA A 124 -5.75 1.71 8.25
C ALA A 124 -6.04 0.53 9.20
N HIS A 125 -5.15 0.23 10.15
CA HIS A 125 -5.43 -0.74 11.19
C HIS A 125 -6.51 -0.22 12.16
N GLY A 126 -6.42 1.04 12.60
CA GLY A 126 -7.45 1.67 13.43
C GLY A 126 -8.82 1.72 12.74
N GLN A 127 -8.86 2.09 11.46
CA GLN A 127 -10.07 2.07 10.64
C GLN A 127 -10.66 0.67 10.53
N TRP A 128 -9.82 -0.35 10.34
CA TRP A 128 -10.27 -1.75 10.36
C TRP A 128 -10.84 -2.15 11.72
N GLU A 129 -10.23 -1.73 12.83
CA GLU A 129 -10.78 -2.01 14.16
C GLU A 129 -12.18 -1.42 14.34
N GLU A 130 -12.41 -0.19 13.86
CA GLU A 130 -13.72 0.47 13.90
C GLU A 130 -14.74 -0.25 13.01
N LEU A 131 -14.32 -0.70 11.82
CA LEU A 131 -15.13 -1.51 10.91
C LEU A 131 -15.60 -2.79 11.59
N VAL A 132 -14.68 -3.62 12.12
CA VAL A 132 -15.03 -4.91 12.74
C VAL A 132 -15.78 -4.78 14.07
N LYS A 133 -15.71 -3.62 14.73
CA LYS A 133 -16.51 -3.30 15.92
C LYS A 133 -17.93 -2.85 15.56
N GLY A 134 -18.26 -2.67 14.27
CA GLY A 134 -19.57 -2.20 13.83
C GLY A 134 -19.80 -0.70 14.06
N VAL A 135 -18.72 0.07 14.20
CA VAL A 135 -18.78 1.52 14.49
C VAL A 135 -18.73 2.33 13.19
N SER A 136 -18.03 1.83 12.17
CA SER A 136 -18.01 2.45 10.84
C SER A 136 -19.38 2.36 10.17
N LYS A 137 -19.74 3.40 9.41
CA LYS A 137 -21.00 3.45 8.63
C LYS A 137 -21.08 2.34 7.59
N GLU A 138 -19.93 1.86 7.11
CA GLU A 138 -19.83 0.79 6.10
C GLU A 138 -19.97 -0.62 6.70
N SER A 139 -19.98 -0.75 8.03
CA SER A 139 -19.96 -2.06 8.72
C SER A 139 -21.17 -2.97 8.43
N THR A 140 -22.24 -2.44 7.84
CA THR A 140 -23.41 -3.22 7.46
C THR A 140 -23.33 -3.82 6.06
N GLU A 141 -22.41 -3.37 5.22
CA GLU A 141 -22.27 -3.83 3.83
C GLU A 141 -21.27 -4.99 3.67
N TYR A 142 -20.38 -5.16 4.65
CA TYR A 142 -19.33 -6.18 4.63
C TYR A 142 -19.63 -7.34 5.57
N TRP A 143 -19.24 -8.54 5.16
CA TRP A 143 -19.25 -9.68 6.06
C TRP A 143 -18.14 -9.53 7.09
N ILE A 144 -18.52 -9.23 8.33
CA ILE A 144 -17.62 -9.21 9.48
C ILE A 144 -17.78 -10.54 10.22
N PRO A 145 -16.71 -11.33 10.40
CA PRO A 145 -16.79 -12.58 11.15
C PRO A 145 -17.34 -12.32 12.57
N PRO A 146 -18.29 -13.11 13.07
CA PRO A 146 -18.71 -13.01 14.46
C PRO A 146 -17.53 -13.31 15.39
N LYS A 147 -17.47 -12.58 16.52
CA LYS A 147 -16.45 -12.75 17.57
C LYS A 147 -16.56 -14.11 18.27
#